data_AF-A0A124G6N8-F1
#
_entry.id   AF-A0A124G6N8-F1
#
_cell.length_a   1.000
_cell.length_b   1.000
_cell.length_c   1.000
_cell.angle_alpha   90.00
_cell.angle_beta   90.00
_cell.angle_gamma   90.00
#
_symmetry.space_group_name_H-M   'P 1'
#
loop_
_entity.id
_entity.type
_entity.pdbx_description
1 polymer ?
#
loop_
_entity_poly.entity_id
_entity_poly.type
_entity_poly.pdbx_seq_one_letter_code
_entity_poly.pdbx_strand_id
1 'polypeptide(L)'
;MVDLIFTGELSTSKAGVKAKLELYSFMDEGVYIVYCPALDLSGYGYSIEEAKESFSEVFKQHVTYCINKNTLHEDLMKHGWNVRGKKSQDIKAPKLEDLLKRNEAFREILNKDYAKFNTEIEFAS
;
A
#
# COMPACT_ATOMS: atom_id res chain seq x y z
N MET A 1 18.49 -3.12 -16.48
CA MET A 1 18.18 -2.82 -15.06
C MET A 1 16.77 -2.28 -15.08
N VAL A 2 15.80 -2.99 -14.51
CA VAL A 2 14.40 -2.55 -14.55
C VAL A 2 14.24 -1.52 -13.45
N ASP A 3 14.12 -0.24 -13.80
CA ASP A 3 13.71 0.79 -12.85
C ASP A 3 12.32 0.39 -12.33
N LEU A 4 12.30 -0.19 -11.13
CA LEU A 4 11.08 -0.47 -10.38
C LEU A 4 10.58 0.87 -9.85
N ILE A 5 9.78 1.55 -10.66
CA ILE A 5 9.14 2.81 -10.28
C ILE A 5 7.97 2.46 -9.37
N PHE A 6 8.17 2.68 -8.06
CA PHE A 6 7.10 2.57 -7.09
C PHE A 6 6.09 3.70 -7.33
N THR A 7 4.91 3.37 -7.86
CA THR A 7 3.83 4.36 -8.11
C THR A 7 2.69 4.14 -7.13
N GLY A 8 2.74 4.88 -6.02
CA GLY A 8 1.65 4.97 -5.07
C GLY A 8 1.05 6.37 -5.10
N GLU A 9 -0.25 6.47 -5.37
CA GLU A 9 -1.00 7.72 -5.39
C GLU A 9 -2.24 7.57 -4.50
N LEU A 10 -2.39 8.45 -3.52
CA LEU A 10 -3.59 8.51 -2.68
C LEU A 10 -4.21 9.90 -2.80
N SER A 11 -5.48 9.96 -3.17
CA SER A 11 -6.27 11.18 -3.14
C SER A 11 -7.48 11.00 -2.23
N THR A 12 -7.69 11.97 -1.34
CA THR A 12 -8.81 11.99 -0.40
C THR A 12 -9.68 13.20 -0.71
N SER A 13 -10.88 12.95 -1.25
CA SER A 13 -11.88 13.98 -1.54
C SER A 13 -13.01 13.93 -0.51
N LYS A 14 -13.86 14.97 -0.44
CA LYS A 14 -15.07 14.96 0.40
C LYS A 14 -16.07 13.82 0.05
N ALA A 15 -15.89 13.16 -1.09
CA ALA A 15 -16.78 12.13 -1.60
C ALA A 15 -16.19 10.71 -1.52
N GLY A 16 -14.90 10.56 -1.20
CA GLY A 16 -14.26 9.25 -1.17
C GLY A 16 -12.73 9.29 -1.26
N VAL A 17 -12.16 8.11 -1.06
CA VAL A 17 -10.73 7.81 -1.14
C VAL A 17 -10.47 7.05 -2.43
N LYS A 18 -9.48 7.51 -3.19
CA LYS A 18 -8.97 6.81 -4.35
C LYS A 18 -7.49 6.54 -4.17
N ALA A 19 -7.10 5.27 -4.24
CA ALA A 19 -5.75 4.81 -4.02
C ALA A 19 -5.29 3.96 -5.20
N LYS A 20 -4.15 4.30 -5.77
CA LYS A 20 -3.42 3.47 -6.72
C LYS A 20 -2.17 2.97 -6.02
N LEU A 21 -2.08 1.66 -5.82
CA LEU A 21 -1.04 1.01 -5.01
C LEU A 21 -0.36 -0.09 -5.81
N GLU A 22 0.97 -0.14 -5.72
CA GLU A 22 1.74 -1.29 -6.19
C GLU A 22 1.78 -2.34 -5.08
N LEU A 23 1.39 -3.57 -5.43
CA LEU A 23 1.28 -4.72 -4.53
C LEU A 23 2.19 -5.86 -4.99
N TYR A 24 2.63 -6.64 -4.02
CA TYR A 24 3.51 -7.78 -4.19
C TYR A 24 2.78 -9.00 -3.66
N SER A 25 2.43 -9.93 -4.55
CA SER A 25 1.90 -11.23 -4.14
C SER A 25 2.98 -12.28 -4.13
N PHE A 26 3.01 -13.09 -3.08
CA PHE A 26 3.89 -14.25 -2.96
C PHE A 26 3.15 -15.34 -2.20
N MET A 27 3.60 -16.59 -2.36
CA MET A 27 3.09 -17.70 -1.56
C MET A 27 4.02 -17.94 -0.38
N ASP A 28 3.43 -18.11 0.80
CA ASP A 28 4.16 -18.44 2.02
C ASP A 28 3.37 -19.51 2.77
N GLU A 29 4.02 -20.63 3.09
CA GLU A 29 3.41 -21.75 3.82
C GLU A 29 2.06 -22.25 3.26
N GLY A 30 1.85 -22.15 1.94
CA GLY A 30 0.62 -22.58 1.25
C GLY A 30 -0.51 -21.56 1.23
N VAL A 31 -0.25 -20.33 1.68
CA VAL A 31 -1.19 -19.19 1.66
C VAL A 31 -0.68 -18.13 0.70
N TYR A 32 -1.58 -17.50 -0.05
CA TYR A 32 -1.24 -16.32 -0.85
C TYR A 32 -1.23 -15.09 0.03
N ILE A 33 -0.13 -14.35 0.01
CA ILE A 33 0.02 -13.10 0.72
C ILE A 33 0.14 -11.99 -0.31
N VAL A 34 -0.61 -10.91 -0.12
CA VAL A 34 -0.57 -9.68 -0.92
C VAL A 34 -0.09 -8.57 -0.02
N TYR A 35 1.05 -7.97 -0.34
CA TYR A 35 1.71 -6.98 0.48
C TYR A 35 1.89 -5.64 -0.22
N CYS A 36 1.60 -4.54 0.49
CA CYS A 36 1.81 -3.17 0.07
C CYS A 36 2.96 -2.53 0.88
N PRO A 37 4.17 -2.42 0.31
CA PRO A 37 5.30 -1.84 1.04
C PRO A 37 5.12 -0.35 1.36
N ALA A 38 4.30 0.38 0.59
CA ALA A 38 4.06 1.80 0.84
C ALA A 38 3.35 2.07 2.16
N LEU A 39 2.49 1.15 2.59
CA LEU A 39 1.65 1.30 3.77
C LEU A 39 1.98 0.26 4.84
N ASP A 40 2.89 -0.66 4.53
CA ASP A 40 3.22 -1.81 5.37
C ASP A 40 1.99 -2.65 5.72
N LEU A 41 1.07 -2.79 4.76
CA LEU A 41 -0.17 -3.55 4.92
C LEU A 41 -0.11 -4.84 4.10
N SER A 42 -0.67 -5.92 4.65
CA SER A 42 -0.80 -7.20 3.98
C SER A 42 -2.22 -7.76 4.07
N GLY A 43 -2.66 -8.41 3.00
CA GLY A 43 -3.81 -9.33 3.00
C GLY A 43 -3.34 -10.75 2.72
N TYR A 44 -4.16 -11.72 3.11
CA TYR A 44 -3.85 -13.14 2.94
C TYR A 44 -5.11 -13.93 2.58
N GLY A 45 -4.93 -15.07 1.90
CA GLY A 45 -6.02 -15.95 1.49
C GLY A 45 -5.53 -17.26 0.87
N TYR A 46 -6.42 -18.24 0.72
CA TYR A 46 -6.09 -19.53 0.11
C TYR A 46 -6.01 -19.45 -1.43
N SER A 47 -6.50 -18.34 -1.99
CA SER A 47 -6.36 -17.94 -3.38
C SER A 47 -5.83 -16.51 -3.48
N ILE A 48 -5.28 -16.16 -4.65
CA ILE A 48 -4.86 -14.78 -4.95
C ILE A 48 -6.03 -13.79 -4.89
N GLU A 49 -7.25 -14.24 -5.18
CA GLU A 49 -8.47 -13.43 -5.14
C GLU A 49 -8.87 -13.13 -3.69
N GLU A 50 -8.89 -14.15 -2.83
CA GLU A 50 -9.13 -13.97 -1.39
C GLU A 50 -8.07 -13.08 -0.75
N ALA A 51 -6.80 -13.25 -1.10
CA ALA A 51 -5.72 -12.42 -0.57
C ALA A 51 -5.86 -10.94 -0.97
N LYS A 52 -6.33 -10.68 -2.20
CA LYS A 52 -6.64 -9.31 -2.67
C LYS A 52 -7.86 -8.72 -1.98
N GLU A 53 -8.92 -9.52 -1.79
CA GLU A 53 -10.13 -9.08 -1.08
C GLU A 53 -9.80 -8.74 0.39
N SER A 54 -9.08 -9.64 1.06
CA SER A 54 -8.54 -9.46 2.41
C SER A 54 -7.69 -8.19 2.51
N PHE A 55 -6.79 -7.96 1.55
CA PHE A 55 -6.00 -6.72 1.49
C PHE A 55 -6.89 -5.48 1.34
N SER A 56 -7.88 -5.53 0.45
CA SER A 56 -8.80 -4.40 0.21
C SER A 56 -9.59 -4.02 1.47
N GLU A 57 -10.08 -5.02 2.22
CA GLU A 57 -10.78 -4.80 3.49
C GLU A 57 -9.86 -4.20 4.55
N VAL A 58 -8.65 -4.73 4.72
CA VAL A 58 -7.64 -4.19 5.66
C VAL A 58 -7.28 -2.75 5.28
N PHE A 59 -7.03 -2.48 4.00
CA PHE A 59 -6.72 -1.14 3.50
C PHE A 59 -7.85 -0.15 3.78
N LYS A 60 -9.09 -0.53 3.48
CA LYS A 60 -10.27 0.29 3.73
C LYS A 60 -10.42 0.59 5.22
N GLN A 61 -10.32 -0.42 6.08
CA GLN A 61 -10.40 -0.25 7.53
C GLN A 61 -9.29 0.66 8.07
N HIS A 62 -8.05 0.46 7.64
CA HIS A 62 -6.89 1.27 8.03
C HIS A 62 -7.09 2.74 7.66
N VAL A 63 -7.44 3.00 6.40
CA VAL A 63 -7.62 4.37 5.90
C VAL A 63 -8.84 5.04 6.53
N THR A 64 -9.99 4.36 6.64
CA THR A 64 -11.17 4.89 7.34
C THR A 64 -10.85 5.22 8.79
N TYR A 65 -10.11 4.35 9.50
CA TYR A 65 -9.66 4.63 10.86
C TYR A 65 -8.78 5.88 10.91
N CYS A 66 -7.79 5.98 10.03
CA CYS A 66 -6.88 7.11 9.95
C CYS A 66 -7.58 8.43 9.59
N ILE A 67 -8.60 8.41 8.73
CA ILE A 67 -9.45 9.57 8.43
C ILE A 67 -10.25 9.97 9.66
N ASN A 68 -10.95 9.03 10.28
CA ASN A 68 -11.77 9.27 11.48
C ASN A 68 -10.96 9.82 12.66
N LYS A 69 -9.70 9.40 12.78
CA LYS A 69 -8.76 9.89 13.80
C LYS A 69 -8.00 11.14 13.38
N ASN A 70 -8.17 11.63 12.15
CA ASN A 70 -7.38 12.71 11.54
C ASN A 70 -5.85 12.45 11.56
N THR A 71 -5.44 11.18 11.59
CA THR A 71 -4.03 10.76 11.65
C THR A 71 -3.47 10.32 10.31
N LEU A 72 -4.28 10.24 9.24
CA LEU A 72 -3.86 9.75 7.93
C LEU A 72 -2.60 10.44 7.40
N HIS A 73 -2.51 11.77 7.54
CA HIS A 73 -1.34 12.50 7.08
C HIS A 73 -0.08 12.16 7.87
N GLU A 74 -0.19 12.00 9.19
CA GLU A 74 0.94 11.62 10.05
C GLU A 74 1.37 10.17 9.81
N ASP A 75 0.41 9.29 9.57
CA ASP A 75 0.64 7.89 9.23
C ASP A 75 1.39 7.75 7.89
N LEU A 76 0.93 8.42 6.84
CA LEU A 76 1.58 8.42 5.54
C LEU A 76 3.01 9.01 5.60
N MET A 77 3.19 10.13 6.32
CA MET A 77 4.54 10.66 6.56
C MET A 77 5.41 9.68 7.35
N LYS A 78 4.84 9.00 8.36
CA LYS A 78 5.53 7.93 9.07
C LYS A 78 5.88 6.81 8.12
N HIS A 79 5.12 6.48 7.08
CA HIS A 79 5.52 5.48 6.09
C HIS A 79 6.46 6.02 4.99
N GLY A 80 6.85 7.30 5.06
CA GLY A 80 7.79 7.93 4.12
C GLY A 80 7.13 8.57 2.90
N TRP A 81 5.80 8.67 2.88
CA TRP A 81 5.10 9.38 1.81
C TRP A 81 5.42 10.86 1.85
N ASN A 82 5.67 11.43 0.67
CA ASN A 82 5.87 12.86 0.53
C ASN A 82 4.52 13.54 0.37
N VAL A 83 3.93 13.92 1.50
CA VAL A 83 2.70 14.70 1.53
C VAL A 83 3.07 16.18 1.36
N ARG A 84 3.03 16.70 0.12
CA ARG A 84 3.34 18.11 -0.16
C ARG A 84 2.22 19.05 0.33
N GLY A 85 2.13 19.22 1.65
CA GLY A 85 1.27 20.19 2.33
C GLY A 85 -0.22 19.85 2.33
N LYS A 86 -0.94 20.34 3.36
CA LYS A 86 -2.39 20.11 3.60
C LYS A 86 -3.34 20.42 2.44
N LYS A 87 -2.87 21.07 1.36
CA LYS A 87 -3.67 21.48 0.19
C LYS A 87 -3.38 20.67 -1.08
N SER A 88 -2.30 19.90 -1.14
CA SER A 88 -2.01 19.08 -2.32
C SER A 88 -2.76 17.76 -2.20
N GLN A 89 -3.56 17.44 -3.21
CA GLN A 89 -4.31 16.19 -3.33
C GLN A 89 -3.42 15.03 -3.81
N ASP A 90 -2.14 15.30 -4.09
CA ASP A 90 -1.18 14.37 -4.66
C ASP A 90 -0.22 13.88 -3.58
N ILE A 91 -0.63 12.81 -2.90
CA ILE A 91 0.22 12.11 -1.93
C ILE A 91 1.05 11.09 -2.71
N LYS A 92 2.37 11.29 -2.76
CA LYS A 92 3.29 10.40 -3.49
C LYS A 92 3.98 9.45 -2.52
N ALA A 93 3.96 8.17 -2.87
CA ALA A 93 4.67 7.16 -2.11
C ALA A 93 6.19 7.41 -2.07
N PRO A 94 6.87 6.91 -1.03
CA PRO A 94 8.33 6.93 -0.94
C PRO A 94 8.97 6.23 -2.14
N LYS A 95 10.22 6.59 -2.44
CA LYS A 95 11.01 5.88 -3.45
C LYS A 95 11.31 4.47 -2.98
N LEU A 96 11.47 3.55 -3.93
CA LEU A 96 11.83 2.16 -3.67
C LEU A 96 13.08 2.03 -2.81
N GLU A 97 14.12 2.82 -3.06
CA GLU A 97 15.38 2.78 -2.29
C GLU A 97 15.17 3.09 -0.81
N ASP A 98 14.26 4.02 -0.49
CA ASP A 98 13.93 4.39 0.89
C ASP A 98 13.09 3.29 1.56
N LEU A 99 12.14 2.69 0.82
CA LEU A 99 11.37 1.54 1.28
C LEU A 99 12.28 0.34 1.57
N LEU A 100 13.21 0.03 0.67
CA LEU A 100 14.18 -1.04 0.87
C LEU A 100 15.07 -0.75 2.07
N LYS A 101 15.53 0.48 2.27
CA LYS A 101 16.33 0.82 3.46
C LYS A 101 15.56 0.65 4.76
N ARG A 102 14.26 0.87 4.74
CA ARG A 102 13.43 0.92 5.94
C ARG A 102 12.71 -0.39 6.29
N ASN A 103 12.35 -1.17 5.28
CA ASN A 103 11.47 -2.32 5.44
C ASN A 103 12.22 -3.62 5.15
N GLU A 104 12.61 -4.33 6.20
CA GLU A 104 13.32 -5.61 6.09
C GLU A 104 12.43 -6.68 5.47
N ALA A 105 11.15 -6.75 5.85
CA ALA A 105 10.18 -7.69 5.29
C ALA A 105 10.06 -7.52 3.76
N PHE A 106 10.08 -6.28 3.28
CA PHE A 106 10.07 -6.02 1.84
C PHE A 106 11.32 -6.55 1.14
N ARG A 107 12.50 -6.46 1.76
CA ARG A 107 13.73 -7.07 1.20
C ARG A 107 13.61 -8.58 1.11
N GLU A 108 13.01 -9.21 2.12
CA GLU A 108 12.80 -10.65 2.13
C GLU A 108 11.84 -11.08 1.01
N ILE A 109 10.76 -10.32 0.77
CA ILE A 109 9.82 -10.58 -0.31
C ILE A 109 10.50 -10.50 -1.68
N LEU A 110 11.41 -9.53 -1.89
CA LEU A 110 12.16 -9.44 -3.14
C LEU A 110 13.12 -10.60 -3.39
N ASN A 111 13.47 -11.36 -2.34
CA ASN A 111 14.27 -12.58 -2.46
C ASN A 111 13.40 -13.84 -2.69
N LYS A 112 12.07 -13.73 -2.59
CA LYS A 112 11.11 -14.82 -2.87
C LYS A 112 10.62 -14.77 -4.31
N ASP A 113 9.91 -15.82 -4.74
CA ASP A 113 9.15 -15.79 -5.99
C ASP A 113 7.89 -14.94 -5.79
N TYR A 114 7.94 -13.69 -6.25
CA TYR A 114 6.86 -12.72 -6.11
C TYR A 114 6.33 -12.28 -7.47
N ALA A 115 5.04 -12.01 -7.53
CA ALA A 115 4.41 -11.29 -8.63
C ALA A 115 4.05 -9.88 -8.18
N LYS A 116 4.40 -8.89 -9.01
CA LYS A 116 4.02 -7.49 -8.79
C LYS A 116 2.81 -7.13 -9.64
N PHE A 117 1.90 -6.34 -9.09
CA PHE A 117 0.75 -5.81 -9.81
C PHE A 117 0.29 -4.49 -9.21
N ASN A 118 -0.39 -3.68 -10.02
CA ASN A 118 -0.99 -2.43 -9.57
C ASN A 118 -2.46 -2.68 -9.28
N THR A 119 -2.93 -2.16 -8.15
CA THR A 119 -4.35 -2.13 -7.80
C THR A 119 -4.83 -0.69 -7.71
N GLU A 120 -6.07 -0.47 -8.12
CA GLU A 120 -6.79 0.78 -7.91
C GLU A 120 -7.96 0.46 -6.99
N ILE A 121 -8.00 1.09 -5.82
CA ILE A 121 -9.04 0.92 -4.82
C ILE A 121 -9.73 2.26 -4.65
N GLU A 122 -11.05 2.29 -4.84
CA GLU A 122 -11.89 3.46 -4.62
C GLU A 122 -13.02 3.09 -3.66
N PHE A 123 -13.20 3.87 -2.60
CA PHE A 123 -14.33 3.72 -1.69
C PHE A 123 -14.78 5.06 -1.11
N ALA A 124 -16.08 5.17 -0.82
CA ALA A 124 -16.63 6.35 -0.16
C ALA A 124 -16.19 6.40 1.32
N SER A 125 -15.71 7.55 1.78
CA SER A 125 -15.25 7.80 3.16
C SER A 125 -16.39 8.20 4.09
#